data_AF-A0A0B4HN03-F1
#
_entry.id   AF-A0A0B4HN03-F1
#
_cell.length_a   1.000
_cell.length_b   1.000
_cell.length_c   1.000
_cell.angle_alpha   90.00
_cell.angle_beta   90.00
_cell.angle_gamma   90.00
#
_symmetry.space_group_name_H-M   'P 1'
#
loop_
_entity.id
_entity.type
_entity.pdbx_description
1 polymer ?
#
loop_
_entity_poly.entity_id
_entity_poly.type
_entity_poly.pdbx_seq_one_letter_code
_entity_poly.pdbx_strand_id
1 'polypeptide(L)'
;MSLHLGQNLDPKAICAAVSHLQLGGNDAFVAGEFHGGECRIFKVSFKDRPSLSVRVGHPNQGNQQGVIANVEMETRIFRTLEAKGFSWSPRYRGASLTFDNPIRYPFMLLDWAEGCPLKWDDDFPSKPVRDAILSQIAEIQLSLITCTLEHRSITATNFFERRIRNQFKRAKDGKLSGLTEKDCLDQLALLPKVLGEDGSSKLFAMDHGDIKPVNIIIDNENHTKCLIDWGFAKMFPLVQAARLPCFLWTDDSAARVPSQAMLEDRKAYIDSLPWQILQAAFMKRWQGAKDVDFRTLYLESICSKGMLASMASIGWKLPYCDLIEEGQLGLKENQGP
;
A
#
# COMPACT_ATOMS: atom_id res chain seq x y z
N MET A 1 7.20 17.86 -34.45
CA MET A 1 5.91 17.20 -34.15
C MET A 1 6.18 15.72 -33.97
N SER A 2 6.27 15.25 -32.73
CA SER A 2 6.49 13.81 -32.46
C SER A 2 5.14 13.11 -32.63
N LEU A 3 5.02 12.27 -33.65
CA LEU A 3 3.90 11.32 -33.75
C LEU A 3 4.00 10.42 -32.52
N HIS A 4 3.08 10.58 -31.57
CA HIS A 4 2.90 9.61 -30.50
C HIS A 4 2.44 8.30 -31.15
N LEU A 5 3.39 7.44 -31.52
CA LEU A 5 3.12 6.06 -31.83
C LEU A 5 2.44 5.46 -30.59
N GLY A 6 1.15 5.15 -30.73
CA GLY A 6 0.39 4.52 -29.67
C GLY A 6 1.04 3.22 -29.21
N GLN A 7 0.77 2.84 -27.97
CA GLN A 7 1.20 1.55 -27.43
C GLN A 7 0.71 0.41 -28.33
N ASN A 8 1.59 -0.54 -28.62
CA ASN A 8 1.27 -1.75 -29.38
C ASN A 8 1.02 -2.91 -28.39
N LEU A 9 -0.22 -3.08 -27.98
CA LEU A 9 -0.63 -4.05 -26.97
C LEU A 9 -1.25 -5.31 -27.59
N ASP A 10 -0.97 -5.57 -28.87
CA ASP A 10 -1.32 -6.83 -29.52
C ASP A 10 -0.61 -8.01 -28.82
N PRO A 11 -1.26 -9.15 -28.59
CA PRO A 11 -0.65 -10.30 -27.93
C PRO A 11 0.68 -10.75 -28.54
N LYS A 12 0.86 -10.67 -29.87
CA LYS A 12 2.14 -11.01 -30.52
C LYS A 12 3.24 -10.03 -30.16
N ALA A 13 2.91 -8.75 -30.02
CA ALA A 13 3.84 -7.72 -29.59
C ALA A 13 4.27 -7.93 -28.14
N ILE A 14 3.33 -8.25 -27.25
CA ILE A 14 3.62 -8.60 -25.85
C ILE A 14 4.58 -9.80 -25.78
N CYS A 15 4.27 -10.90 -26.46
CA CYS A 15 5.11 -12.09 -26.48
C CYS A 15 6.50 -11.81 -27.08
N ALA A 16 6.58 -11.07 -28.20
CA ALA A 16 7.85 -10.67 -28.80
C ALA A 16 8.70 -9.82 -27.85
N ALA A 17 8.09 -8.93 -27.07
CA ALA A 17 8.78 -8.09 -26.11
C ALA A 17 9.38 -8.91 -24.94
N VAL A 18 8.68 -9.95 -24.49
CA VAL A 18 9.20 -10.89 -23.50
C VAL A 18 10.40 -11.67 -24.06
N SER A 19 10.28 -12.18 -25.29
CA SER A 19 11.37 -12.89 -25.98
C SER A 19 12.60 -12.00 -26.24
N HIS A 20 12.42 -10.71 -26.54
CA HIS A 20 13.52 -9.76 -26.73
C HIS A 20 14.40 -9.59 -25.50
N LEU A 21 13.83 -9.73 -24.30
CA LEU A 21 14.59 -9.70 -23.05
C LEU A 21 15.26 -11.04 -22.73
N GLN A 22 15.10 -12.04 -23.61
CA GLN A 22 15.56 -13.42 -23.39
C GLN A 22 14.96 -14.03 -22.11
N LEU A 23 13.76 -13.58 -21.76
CA LEU A 23 12.99 -14.05 -20.62
C LEU A 23 11.85 -14.95 -21.13
N GLY A 24 11.46 -15.94 -20.33
CA GLY A 24 10.38 -16.86 -20.67
C GLY A 24 10.85 -18.21 -21.23
N GLY A 25 9.90 -18.96 -21.78
CA GLY A 25 10.07 -20.29 -22.37
C GLY A 25 9.57 -20.37 -23.80
N ASN A 26 9.44 -21.58 -24.34
CA ASN A 26 8.93 -21.78 -25.70
C ASN A 26 7.41 -21.56 -25.77
N ASP A 27 6.92 -21.19 -26.96
CA ASP A 27 5.49 -21.00 -27.25
C ASP A 27 4.79 -20.00 -26.31
N ALA A 28 5.38 -18.82 -26.11
CA ALA A 28 4.78 -17.77 -25.29
C ALA A 28 3.40 -17.34 -25.85
N PHE A 29 2.41 -17.20 -24.97
CA PHE A 29 1.08 -16.67 -25.32
C PHE A 29 0.52 -15.80 -24.19
N VAL A 30 -0.34 -14.84 -24.54
CA VAL A 30 -1.07 -14.03 -23.55
C VAL A 30 -2.27 -14.83 -23.06
N ALA A 31 -2.23 -15.25 -21.80
CA ALA A 31 -3.26 -16.03 -21.14
C ALA A 31 -4.37 -15.17 -20.50
N GLY A 32 -4.10 -13.88 -20.28
CA GLY A 32 -5.07 -12.96 -19.70
C GLY A 32 -4.58 -11.52 -19.68
N GLU A 33 -5.53 -10.61 -19.58
CA GLU A 33 -5.31 -9.18 -19.47
C GLU A 33 -6.08 -8.63 -18.26
N PHE A 34 -5.43 -7.75 -17.50
CA PHE A 34 -5.97 -7.13 -16.30
C PHE A 34 -5.74 -5.62 -16.35
N HIS A 35 -6.74 -4.85 -15.91
CA HIS A 35 -6.69 -3.39 -15.89
C HIS A 35 -6.54 -2.89 -14.46
N GLY A 36 -5.40 -2.28 -14.16
CA GLY A 36 -5.18 -1.53 -12.93
C GLY A 36 -5.44 -0.04 -13.11
N GLY A 37 -5.41 0.71 -12.01
CA GLY A 37 -5.60 2.17 -12.03
C GLY A 37 -4.51 2.91 -12.82
N GLU A 38 -3.27 2.41 -12.79
CA GLU A 38 -2.11 3.07 -13.42
C GLU A 38 -1.48 2.27 -14.57
N CYS A 39 -1.86 0.99 -14.75
CA CYS A 39 -1.26 0.12 -15.77
C CYS A 39 -2.24 -0.93 -16.32
N ARG A 40 -1.88 -1.50 -17.47
CA ARG A 40 -2.38 -2.76 -18.01
C ARG A 40 -1.38 -3.86 -17.68
N ILE A 41 -1.89 -5.00 -17.25
CA ILE A 41 -1.09 -6.15 -16.82
C ILE A 41 -1.46 -7.35 -17.70
N PHE A 42 -0.48 -7.98 -18.33
CA PHE A 42 -0.70 -9.16 -19.17
C PHE A 42 -0.07 -10.38 -18.52
N LYS A 43 -0.84 -11.45 -18.34
CA LYS A 43 -0.30 -12.76 -17.96
C LYS A 43 0.25 -13.41 -19.23
N VAL A 44 1.56 -13.60 -19.30
CA VAL A 44 2.22 -14.32 -20.39
C VAL A 44 2.60 -15.70 -19.88
N SER A 45 2.03 -16.73 -20.50
CA SER A 45 2.23 -18.12 -20.13
C SER A 45 3.09 -18.85 -21.17
N PHE A 46 3.74 -19.93 -20.71
CA PHE A 46 4.63 -20.77 -21.49
C PHE A 46 4.27 -22.24 -21.22
N LYS A 47 4.68 -23.14 -22.12
CA LYS A 47 4.44 -24.59 -21.90
C LYS A 47 5.41 -25.22 -20.91
N ASP A 48 6.61 -24.66 -20.81
CA ASP A 48 7.77 -25.26 -20.14
C ASP A 48 8.26 -24.46 -18.92
N ARG A 49 7.62 -23.31 -18.63
CA ARG A 49 8.06 -22.39 -17.56
C ARG A 49 6.89 -21.70 -16.87
N PRO A 50 7.09 -21.22 -15.62
CA PRO A 50 6.12 -20.38 -14.93
C PRO A 50 5.73 -19.14 -15.73
N SER A 51 4.50 -18.69 -15.53
CA SER A 51 3.98 -17.48 -16.18
C SER A 51 4.68 -16.22 -15.69
N LEU A 52 4.71 -15.20 -16.53
CA LEU A 52 5.21 -13.86 -16.21
C LEU A 52 4.08 -12.84 -16.26
N SER A 53 4.26 -11.77 -15.50
CA SER A 53 3.41 -10.58 -15.52
C SER A 53 4.13 -9.48 -16.29
N VAL A 54 3.55 -9.02 -17.40
CA VAL A 54 4.03 -7.87 -18.17
C VAL A 54 3.22 -6.65 -17.77
N ARG A 55 3.86 -5.66 -17.15
CA ARG A 55 3.22 -4.42 -16.67
C ARG A 55 3.55 -3.27 -17.60
N VAL A 56 2.53 -2.66 -18.20
CA VAL A 56 2.64 -1.51 -19.10
C VAL A 56 1.80 -0.36 -18.54
N GLY A 57 2.44 0.75 -18.16
CA GLY A 57 1.74 1.92 -17.64
C GLY A 57 0.75 2.50 -18.67
N HIS A 58 -0.33 3.13 -18.23
CA HIS A 58 -1.25 3.81 -19.14
C HIS A 58 -0.53 4.92 -19.92
N PRO A 59 -0.95 5.23 -21.16
CA PRO A 59 -0.38 6.34 -21.93
C PRO A 59 -0.52 7.64 -21.15
N ASN A 60 0.60 8.30 -20.87
CA ASN A 60 0.60 9.63 -20.26
C ASN A 60 0.93 10.68 -21.33
N GLN A 61 0.25 11.83 -21.31
CA GLN A 61 0.60 12.99 -22.13
C GLN A 61 1.92 13.68 -21.68
N GLY A 62 2.53 13.19 -20.60
CA GLY A 62 3.84 13.61 -20.14
C GLY A 62 4.97 13.31 -21.13
N ASN A 63 6.16 13.85 -20.84
CA ASN A 63 7.34 13.56 -21.65
C ASN A 63 7.80 12.09 -21.49
N GLN A 64 8.45 11.56 -22.52
CA GLN A 64 8.95 10.17 -22.54
C GLN A 64 9.87 9.85 -21.36
N GLN A 65 10.68 10.82 -20.91
CA GLN A 65 11.59 10.65 -19.79
C GLN A 65 10.85 10.38 -18.47
N GLY A 66 9.70 11.02 -18.25
CA GLY A 66 8.87 10.79 -17.07
C GLY A 66 8.28 9.37 -17.05
N VAL A 67 7.86 8.86 -18.21
CA VAL A 67 7.38 7.47 -18.34
C VAL A 67 8.50 6.49 -17.98
N ILE A 68 9.70 6.69 -18.53
CA ILE A 68 10.86 5.85 -18.24
C ILE A 68 11.20 5.91 -16.74
N ALA A 69 11.26 7.11 -16.16
CA ALA A 69 11.57 7.30 -14.75
C ALA A 69 10.57 6.60 -13.82
N ASN A 70 9.29 6.52 -14.20
CA ASN A 70 8.28 5.80 -13.43
C ASN A 70 8.55 4.28 -13.43
N VAL A 71 8.81 3.68 -14.59
CA VAL A 71 9.14 2.24 -14.69
C VAL A 71 10.45 1.93 -13.96
N GLU A 72 11.45 2.82 -14.05
CA GLU A 72 12.69 2.70 -13.28
C GLU A 72 12.45 2.76 -11.77
N MET A 73 11.60 3.68 -11.31
CA MET A 73 11.26 3.80 -9.88
C MET A 73 10.59 2.52 -9.37
N GLU A 74 9.60 2.00 -10.09
CA GLU A 74 8.91 0.75 -9.74
C GLU A 74 9.90 -0.43 -9.73
N THR A 75 10.77 -0.52 -10.74
CA THR A 75 11.84 -1.55 -10.80
C THR A 75 12.77 -1.50 -9.58
N ARG A 76 13.11 -0.30 -9.09
CA ARG A 76 13.97 -0.15 -7.90
C ARG A 76 13.28 -0.69 -6.64
N ILE A 77 11.96 -0.62 -6.54
CA ILE A 77 11.23 -1.16 -5.39
C ILE A 77 11.42 -2.67 -5.34
N PHE A 78 11.11 -3.39 -6.42
CA PHE A 78 11.23 -4.84 -6.47
C PHE A 78 12.67 -5.33 -6.24
N ARG A 79 13.66 -4.69 -6.87
CA ARG A 79 15.07 -5.00 -6.61
C ARG A 79 15.47 -4.76 -5.15
N THR A 80 14.92 -3.72 -4.52
CA THR A 80 15.17 -3.45 -3.10
C THR A 80 14.57 -4.56 -2.23
N LEU A 81 13.34 -4.98 -2.50
CA LEU A 81 12.68 -6.06 -1.78
C LEU A 81 13.45 -7.37 -1.89
N GLU A 82 13.89 -7.74 -3.09
CA GLU A 82 14.73 -8.92 -3.32
C GLU A 82 16.07 -8.83 -2.58
N ALA A 83 16.76 -7.69 -2.64
CA ALA A 83 18.02 -7.48 -1.94
C ALA A 83 17.87 -7.53 -0.41
N LYS A 84 16.69 -7.17 0.11
CA LYS A 84 16.34 -7.28 1.53
C LYS A 84 15.80 -8.66 1.91
N GLY A 85 15.67 -9.59 0.96
CA GLY A 85 15.19 -10.95 1.20
C GLY A 85 13.68 -11.02 1.49
N PHE A 86 12.90 -10.02 1.07
CA PHE A 86 11.46 -10.03 1.27
C PHE A 86 10.77 -10.99 0.29
N SER A 87 10.26 -12.10 0.80
CA SER A 87 9.75 -13.23 0.00
C SER A 87 8.33 -13.07 -0.53
N TRP A 88 7.56 -12.09 -0.01
CA TRP A 88 6.13 -11.95 -0.31
C TRP A 88 5.85 -10.98 -1.46
N SER A 89 6.86 -10.60 -2.24
CA SER A 89 6.70 -9.79 -3.45
C SER A 89 6.99 -10.61 -4.71
N PRO A 90 6.35 -10.31 -5.86
CA PRO A 90 6.74 -10.91 -7.13
C PRO A 90 8.21 -10.63 -7.43
N ARG A 91 8.94 -11.65 -7.91
CA ARG A 91 10.34 -11.46 -8.28
C ARG A 91 10.46 -10.63 -9.55
N TYR A 92 11.42 -9.71 -9.55
CA TYR A 92 11.77 -8.92 -10.72
C TYR A 92 12.51 -9.79 -11.74
N ARG A 93 12.07 -9.72 -13.00
CA ARG A 93 12.70 -10.48 -14.10
C ARG A 93 13.39 -9.61 -15.12
N GLY A 94 12.85 -8.44 -15.41
CA GLY A 94 13.41 -7.56 -16.42
C GLY A 94 12.55 -6.33 -16.64
N ALA A 95 13.05 -5.41 -17.45
CA ALA A 95 12.31 -4.25 -17.91
C ALA A 95 12.88 -3.78 -19.25
N SER A 96 12.05 -3.10 -20.05
CA SER A 96 12.49 -2.28 -21.17
C SER A 96 12.24 -0.82 -20.83
N LEU A 97 13.29 0.00 -20.89
CA LEU A 97 13.27 1.42 -20.55
C LEU A 97 13.34 2.32 -21.80
N THR A 98 12.94 1.77 -22.95
CA THR A 98 12.94 2.47 -24.24
C THR A 98 11.57 2.33 -24.90
N PHE A 99 11.24 3.24 -25.81
CA PHE A 99 10.09 3.12 -26.71
C PHE A 99 10.41 2.29 -27.96
N ASP A 100 11.69 2.03 -28.22
CA ASP A 100 12.14 1.16 -29.30
C ASP A 100 12.08 -0.31 -28.86
N ASN A 101 10.86 -0.82 -28.77
CA ASN A 101 10.57 -2.21 -28.44
C ASN A 101 9.22 -2.62 -29.08
N PRO A 102 8.88 -3.93 -29.13
CA PRO A 102 7.65 -4.38 -29.80
C PRO A 102 6.35 -3.76 -29.25
N ILE A 103 6.30 -3.43 -27.95
CA ILE A 103 5.17 -2.76 -27.27
C ILE A 103 5.13 -1.26 -27.56
N ARG A 104 6.22 -0.68 -28.05
CA ARG A 104 6.39 0.76 -28.30
C ARG A 104 6.19 1.62 -27.04
N TYR A 105 6.50 1.05 -25.87
CA TYR A 105 6.36 1.71 -24.58
C TYR A 105 7.25 1.03 -23.54
N PRO A 106 7.81 1.77 -22.54
CA PRO A 106 8.51 1.16 -21.42
C PRO A 106 7.62 0.20 -20.60
N PHE A 107 8.19 -0.90 -20.14
CA PHE A 107 7.45 -1.94 -19.39
C PHE A 107 8.37 -2.72 -18.45
N MET A 108 7.77 -3.41 -17.48
CA MET A 108 8.46 -4.27 -16.51
C MET A 108 7.88 -5.68 -16.51
N LEU A 109 8.72 -6.68 -16.21
CA LEU A 109 8.33 -8.07 -16.03
C LEU A 109 8.59 -8.53 -14.61
N LEU A 110 7.58 -9.18 -14.04
CA LEU A 110 7.64 -9.84 -12.75
C LEU A 110 7.24 -11.31 -12.91
N ASP A 111 7.58 -12.15 -11.93
CA ASP A 111 6.91 -13.46 -11.79
C ASP A 111 5.40 -13.27 -11.68
N TRP A 112 4.63 -14.15 -12.32
CA TRP A 112 3.19 -14.19 -12.11
C TRP A 112 2.88 -14.80 -10.73
N ALA A 113 2.10 -14.09 -9.91
CA ALA A 113 1.59 -14.62 -8.66
C ALA A 113 0.39 -15.54 -8.93
N GLU A 114 0.60 -16.85 -8.85
CA GLU A 114 -0.49 -17.82 -9.00
C GLU A 114 -1.42 -17.79 -7.76
N GLY A 115 -2.72 -17.87 -8.02
CA GLY A 115 -3.77 -17.76 -7.01
C GLY A 115 -4.89 -16.81 -7.45
N CYS A 116 -5.70 -16.38 -6.49
CA CYS A 116 -6.74 -15.39 -6.70
C CYS A 116 -6.61 -14.23 -5.70
N PRO A 117 -7.07 -13.01 -6.04
CA PRO A 117 -7.18 -11.93 -5.08
C PRO A 117 -8.08 -12.32 -3.90
N LEU A 118 -7.68 -11.94 -2.69
CA LEU A 118 -8.44 -12.15 -1.48
C LEU A 118 -9.78 -11.41 -1.59
N LYS A 119 -10.87 -12.13 -1.30
CA LYS A 119 -12.19 -11.55 -1.07
C LYS A 119 -12.37 -11.32 0.42
N TRP A 120 -12.84 -10.14 0.78
CA TRP A 120 -13.01 -9.74 2.17
C TRP A 120 -14.17 -8.76 2.29
N ASP A 121 -15.10 -9.06 3.18
CA ASP A 121 -16.15 -8.16 3.65
C ASP A 121 -16.45 -8.48 5.13
N ASP A 122 -17.53 -7.93 5.69
CA ASP A 122 -17.88 -8.15 7.10
C ASP A 122 -18.29 -9.61 7.39
N ASP A 123 -18.71 -10.37 6.38
CA ASP A 123 -19.28 -11.72 6.51
C ASP A 123 -18.39 -12.83 5.89
N PHE A 124 -17.42 -12.47 5.05
CA PHE A 124 -16.57 -13.39 4.30
C PHE A 124 -15.09 -12.97 4.34
N PRO A 125 -14.15 -13.92 4.57
CA PRO A 125 -14.34 -15.35 4.80
C PRO A 125 -14.86 -15.67 6.22
N SER A 126 -15.06 -16.95 6.55
CA SER A 126 -15.47 -17.38 7.90
C SER A 126 -14.40 -17.08 8.94
N LYS A 127 -14.81 -16.87 10.21
CA LYS A 127 -13.91 -16.42 11.28
C LYS A 127 -12.60 -17.21 11.43
N PRO A 128 -12.57 -18.55 11.42
CA PRO A 128 -11.31 -19.29 11.51
C PRO A 128 -10.35 -19.01 10.33
N VAL A 129 -10.90 -18.86 9.13
CA VAL A 129 -10.12 -18.52 7.92
C VAL A 129 -9.65 -17.07 7.98
N ARG A 130 -10.50 -16.15 8.43
CA ARG A 130 -10.13 -14.74 8.66
C ARG A 130 -8.94 -14.64 9.60
N ASP A 131 -9.02 -15.28 10.76
CA ASP A 131 -7.98 -15.19 11.79
C ASP A 131 -6.64 -15.76 11.27
N ALA A 132 -6.68 -16.85 10.51
CA ALA A 132 -5.49 -17.42 9.86
C ALA A 132 -4.88 -16.48 8.80
N ILE A 133 -5.71 -15.81 8.00
CA ILE A 133 -5.26 -14.83 7.00
C ILE A 133 -4.70 -13.58 7.69
N LEU A 134 -5.37 -13.05 8.71
CA LEU A 134 -4.92 -11.88 9.46
C LEU A 134 -3.58 -12.13 10.14
N SER A 135 -3.37 -13.33 10.69
CA SER A 135 -2.09 -13.74 11.26
C SER A 135 -0.97 -13.73 10.20
N GLN A 136 -1.23 -14.28 9.01
CA GLN A 136 -0.27 -14.24 7.89
C GLN A 136 0.02 -12.80 7.45
N ILE A 137 -1.00 -11.94 7.33
CA ILE A 137 -0.80 -10.54 6.93
C ILE A 137 0.03 -9.79 7.99
N ALA A 138 -0.19 -10.08 9.28
CA ALA A 138 0.60 -9.50 10.37
C ALA A 138 2.06 -9.93 10.29
N GLU A 139 2.32 -11.21 10.02
CA GLU A 139 3.66 -11.75 9.77
C GLU A 139 4.32 -11.09 8.56
N ILE A 140 3.58 -10.93 7.46
CA ILE A 140 4.08 -10.31 6.23
C ILE A 140 4.47 -8.84 6.46
N GLN A 141 3.60 -8.05 7.11
CA GLN A 141 3.90 -6.65 7.41
C GLN A 141 5.11 -6.55 8.35
N LEU A 142 5.16 -7.38 9.39
CA LEU A 142 6.30 -7.43 10.31
C LEU A 142 7.59 -7.80 9.59
N SER A 143 7.55 -8.78 8.67
CA SER A 143 8.68 -9.19 7.86
C SER A 143 9.17 -8.05 6.97
N LEU A 144 8.26 -7.34 6.29
CA LEU A 144 8.58 -6.17 5.47
C LEU A 144 9.28 -5.10 6.30
N ILE A 145 8.71 -4.74 7.46
CA ILE A 145 9.28 -3.74 8.36
C ILE A 145 10.67 -4.19 8.82
N THR A 146 10.79 -5.44 9.27
CA THR A 146 12.03 -5.96 9.86
C THR A 146 13.16 -5.99 8.85
N CYS A 147 12.92 -6.49 7.64
CA CYS A 147 13.97 -6.64 6.63
C CYS A 147 14.35 -5.31 5.96
N THR A 148 13.44 -4.32 5.96
CA THR A 148 13.70 -3.00 5.36
C THR A 148 14.05 -1.91 6.38
N LEU A 149 14.05 -2.22 7.68
CA LEU A 149 14.34 -1.26 8.74
C LEU A 149 15.73 -0.64 8.55
N GLU A 150 15.79 0.69 8.57
CA GLU A 150 17.03 1.44 8.49
C GLU A 150 16.97 2.73 9.32
N HIS A 151 18.14 3.24 9.66
CA HIS A 151 18.29 4.52 10.33
C HIS A 151 18.59 5.63 9.31
N ARG A 152 17.87 6.74 9.36
CA ARG A 152 18.08 7.92 8.49
C ARG A 152 18.59 9.13 9.26
N SER A 153 19.07 10.14 8.53
CA SER A 153 19.51 11.40 9.16
C SER A 153 18.35 12.30 9.61
N ILE A 154 17.17 12.10 9.03
CA ILE A 154 15.96 12.89 9.29
C ILE A 154 15.06 12.20 10.33
N THR A 155 14.40 13.00 11.15
CA THR A 155 13.39 12.52 12.12
C THR A 155 12.03 12.35 11.45
N ALA A 156 11.14 11.58 12.08
CA ALA A 156 9.75 11.44 11.66
C ALA A 156 9.04 12.79 11.57
N THR A 157 9.19 13.66 12.58
CA THR A 157 8.64 15.02 12.56
C THR A 157 9.11 15.80 11.34
N ASN A 158 10.42 15.89 11.09
CA ASN A 158 10.95 16.65 9.95
C ASN A 158 10.47 16.09 8.60
N PHE A 159 10.32 14.77 8.50
CA PHE A 159 9.80 14.12 7.30
C PHE A 159 8.34 14.51 7.01
N PHE A 160 7.48 14.44 8.02
CA PHE A 160 6.06 14.75 7.86
C PHE A 160 5.81 16.24 7.72
N GLU A 161 6.48 17.10 8.51
CA GLU A 161 6.38 18.55 8.37
C GLU A 161 6.71 19.01 6.95
N ARG A 162 7.78 18.48 6.35
CA ARG A 162 8.14 18.81 4.97
C ARG A 162 7.00 18.50 3.99
N ARG A 163 6.30 17.37 4.16
CA ARG A 163 5.17 17.00 3.31
C ARG A 163 3.97 17.90 3.53
N ILE A 164 3.61 18.17 4.78
CA ILE A 164 2.51 19.07 5.14
C ILE A 164 2.78 20.48 4.59
N ARG A 165 4.00 21.01 4.70
CA ARG A 165 4.40 22.30 4.13
C ARG A 165 4.31 22.33 2.60
N ASN A 166 4.59 21.23 1.93
CA ASN A 166 4.39 21.12 0.48
C ASN A 166 2.89 21.14 0.13
N GLN A 167 2.04 20.49 0.92
CA GLN A 167 0.58 20.56 0.75
C GLN A 167 0.08 21.99 0.98
N PHE A 168 0.52 22.65 2.06
CA PHE A 168 0.23 24.06 2.34
C PHE A 168 0.57 24.96 1.14
N LYS A 169 1.78 24.82 0.58
CA LYS A 169 2.17 25.58 -0.61
C LYS A 169 1.24 25.33 -1.80
N ARG A 170 0.83 24.08 -2.03
CA ARG A 170 -0.10 23.73 -3.10
C ARG A 170 -1.51 24.27 -2.85
N ALA A 171 -1.98 24.30 -1.60
CA ALA A 171 -3.26 24.91 -1.23
C ALA A 171 -3.24 26.42 -1.49
N LYS A 172 -2.18 27.10 -1.03
CA LYS A 172 -1.92 28.52 -1.31
C LYS A 172 -1.88 28.85 -2.80
N ASP A 173 -1.26 27.99 -3.61
CA ASP A 173 -1.20 28.14 -5.06
C ASP A 173 -2.54 27.78 -5.78
N GLY A 174 -3.60 27.41 -5.06
CA GLY A 174 -4.87 26.98 -5.64
C GLY A 174 -4.82 25.59 -6.33
N LYS A 175 -3.75 24.81 -6.10
CA LYS A 175 -3.52 23.48 -6.72
C LYS A 175 -4.12 22.33 -5.92
N LEU A 176 -4.78 22.62 -4.80
CA LEU A 176 -5.53 21.66 -3.99
C LEU A 176 -6.98 22.12 -3.86
N SER A 177 -7.79 21.84 -4.88
CA SER A 177 -9.22 22.16 -4.88
C SER A 177 -9.92 21.53 -3.68
N GLY A 178 -10.72 22.33 -2.95
CA GLY A 178 -11.47 21.91 -1.77
C GLY A 178 -10.70 21.97 -0.46
N LEU A 179 -9.46 22.47 -0.46
CA LEU A 179 -8.62 22.63 0.73
C LEU A 179 -8.13 24.07 0.87
N THR A 180 -8.07 24.53 2.10
CA THR A 180 -7.59 25.87 2.48
C THR A 180 -6.21 25.81 3.10
N GLU A 181 -5.53 26.96 3.17
CA GLU A 181 -4.28 27.10 3.94
C GLU A 181 -4.47 26.73 5.42
N LYS A 182 -5.63 27.07 5.99
CA LYS A 182 -5.98 26.77 7.37
C LYS A 182 -5.98 25.27 7.64
N ASP A 183 -6.53 24.46 6.73
CA ASP A 183 -6.58 23.00 6.89
C ASP A 183 -5.19 22.39 7.04
N CYS A 184 -4.21 22.87 6.25
CA CYS A 184 -2.83 22.43 6.36
C CYS A 184 -2.13 22.96 7.63
N LEU A 185 -2.48 24.15 8.10
CA LEU A 185 -1.94 24.70 9.36
C LEU A 185 -2.47 23.93 10.59
N ASP A 186 -3.76 23.59 10.58
CA ASP A 186 -4.38 22.76 11.61
C ASP A 186 -3.75 21.37 11.64
N GLN A 187 -3.54 20.75 10.45
CA GLN A 187 -2.79 19.50 10.33
C GLN A 187 -1.40 19.64 10.95
N LEU A 188 -0.65 20.69 10.60
CA LEU A 188 0.70 20.90 11.11
C LEU A 188 0.74 21.05 12.63
N ALA A 189 -0.23 21.78 13.21
CA ALA A 189 -0.34 21.98 14.65
C ALA A 189 -0.59 20.68 15.44
N LEU A 190 -1.27 19.70 14.81
CA LEU A 190 -1.58 18.40 15.41
C LEU A 190 -0.41 17.40 15.34
N LEU A 191 0.58 17.63 14.47
CA LEU A 191 1.66 16.67 14.20
C LEU A 191 2.41 16.22 15.46
N PRO A 192 2.84 17.13 16.38
CA PRO A 192 3.56 16.71 17.57
C PRO A 192 2.72 15.83 18.50
N LYS A 193 1.41 16.11 18.59
CA LYS A 193 0.47 15.32 19.40
C LYS A 193 0.27 13.93 18.81
N VAL A 194 0.14 13.83 17.48
CA VAL A 194 -0.04 12.55 16.79
C VAL A 194 1.19 11.67 16.92
N LEU A 195 2.39 12.23 16.71
CA LEU A 195 3.63 11.46 16.75
C LEU A 195 4.09 11.13 18.18
N GLY A 196 3.81 12.00 19.16
CA GLY A 196 4.26 11.82 20.53
C GLY A 196 5.77 11.64 20.63
N GLU A 197 6.22 10.65 21.42
CA GLU A 197 7.63 10.32 21.60
C GLU A 197 8.33 9.86 20.31
N ASP A 198 7.58 9.31 19.36
CA ASP A 198 8.11 8.78 18.10
C ASP A 198 8.47 9.87 17.09
N GLY A 199 8.11 11.13 17.34
CA GLY A 199 8.44 12.25 16.46
C GLY A 199 9.95 12.44 16.25
N SER A 200 10.74 12.12 17.28
CA SER A 200 12.20 12.17 17.24
C SER A 200 12.85 10.96 16.56
N SER A 201 12.08 9.89 16.31
CA SER A 201 12.58 8.65 15.74
C SER A 201 13.17 8.89 14.35
N LYS A 202 14.31 8.24 14.11
CA LYS A 202 15.02 8.22 12.83
C LYS A 202 14.93 6.86 12.15
N LEU A 203 14.06 5.99 12.66
CA LEU A 203 13.82 4.68 12.09
C LEU A 203 12.83 4.78 10.93
N PHE A 204 13.22 4.18 9.81
CA PHE A 204 12.44 4.12 8.59
C PHE A 204 12.32 2.66 8.15
N ALA A 205 11.18 2.30 7.60
CA ALA A 205 10.96 1.02 6.96
C ALA A 205 10.14 1.23 5.69
N MET A 206 10.13 0.22 4.83
CA MET A 206 9.28 0.24 3.66
C MET A 206 7.83 0.03 4.08
N ASP A 207 6.97 0.94 3.64
CA ASP A 207 5.52 0.78 3.67
C ASP A 207 5.08 0.29 2.29
N HIS A 208 4.20 -0.70 2.22
CA HIS A 208 3.54 -1.10 0.98
C HIS A 208 2.62 0.03 0.47
N GLY A 209 1.98 0.76 1.39
CA GLY A 209 1.08 1.88 1.11
C GLY A 209 -0.34 1.49 0.72
N ASP A 210 -0.57 0.24 0.30
CA ASP A 210 -1.89 -0.21 -0.19
C ASP A 210 -2.17 -1.71 0.08
N ILE A 211 -1.97 -2.16 1.33
CA ILE A 211 -2.32 -3.53 1.72
C ILE A 211 -3.84 -3.63 1.85
N LYS A 212 -4.50 -4.11 0.80
CA LYS A 212 -5.95 -4.33 0.72
C LYS A 212 -6.26 -5.69 0.06
N PRO A 213 -7.46 -6.25 0.24
CA PRO A 213 -7.78 -7.61 -0.21
C PRO A 213 -7.46 -7.88 -1.69
N VAL A 214 -7.77 -6.94 -2.57
CA VAL A 214 -7.49 -7.09 -4.01
C VAL A 214 -6.00 -7.17 -4.37
N ASN A 215 -5.12 -6.76 -3.45
CA ASN A 215 -3.66 -6.79 -3.61
C ASN A 215 -3.00 -7.97 -2.88
N ILE A 216 -3.79 -8.84 -2.24
CA ILE A 216 -3.32 -10.03 -1.53
C ILE A 216 -3.72 -11.25 -2.37
N ILE A 217 -2.74 -12.01 -2.84
CA ILE A 217 -2.99 -13.23 -3.60
C ILE A 217 -2.96 -14.42 -2.65
N ILE A 218 -4.03 -15.22 -2.67
CA ILE A 218 -4.18 -16.46 -1.90
C ILE A 218 -4.25 -17.67 -2.83
N ASP A 219 -3.84 -18.84 -2.32
CA ASP A 219 -4.10 -20.12 -2.98
C ASP A 219 -5.46 -20.72 -2.58
N ASN A 220 -5.76 -21.90 -3.14
CA ASN A 220 -7.01 -22.62 -2.88
C ASN A 220 -7.17 -23.09 -1.41
N GLU A 221 -6.09 -23.07 -0.63
CA GLU A 221 -6.07 -23.44 0.78
C GLU A 221 -6.17 -22.20 1.70
N ASN A 222 -6.34 -21.01 1.12
CA ASN A 222 -6.34 -19.71 1.80
C ASN A 222 -4.98 -19.34 2.42
N HIS A 223 -3.88 -19.91 1.92
CA HIS A 223 -2.55 -19.41 2.25
C HIS A 223 -2.25 -18.20 1.39
N THR A 224 -1.77 -17.14 2.02
CA THR A 224 -1.22 -15.99 1.30
C THR A 224 -0.02 -16.49 0.49
N LYS A 225 0.10 -16.02 -0.75
CA LYS A 225 1.22 -16.34 -1.65
C LYS A 225 2.06 -15.13 -1.95
N CYS A 226 1.41 -13.97 -2.09
CA CYS A 226 2.05 -12.80 -2.63
C CYS A 226 1.25 -11.53 -2.30
N LEU A 227 1.96 -10.43 -2.05
CA LEU A 227 1.43 -9.07 -2.13
C LEU A 227 1.80 -8.48 -3.48
N ILE A 228 0.81 -7.92 -4.18
CA ILE A 228 1.00 -7.27 -5.48
C ILE A 228 0.71 -5.77 -5.37
N ASP A 229 0.96 -5.05 -6.46
CA ASP A 229 0.70 -3.62 -6.58
C ASP A 229 1.54 -2.71 -5.66
N TRP A 230 2.87 -2.85 -5.78
CA TRP A 230 3.85 -2.08 -5.02
C TRP A 230 4.05 -0.64 -5.54
N GLY A 231 3.14 -0.11 -6.37
CA GLY A 231 3.27 1.24 -6.95
C GLY A 231 3.30 2.37 -5.91
N PHE A 232 2.67 2.14 -4.75
CA PHE A 232 2.66 3.08 -3.63
C PHE A 232 3.82 2.89 -2.65
N ALA A 233 4.62 1.82 -2.81
CA ALA A 233 5.56 1.42 -1.80
C ALA A 233 6.76 2.36 -1.69
N LYS A 234 7.07 2.82 -0.48
CA LYS A 234 8.11 3.81 -0.21
C LYS A 234 8.69 3.62 1.18
N MET A 235 9.91 4.14 1.36
CA MET A 235 10.51 4.25 2.69
C MET A 235 9.87 5.41 3.47
N PHE A 236 9.27 5.08 4.60
CA PHE A 236 8.56 5.99 5.49
C PHE A 236 9.08 5.88 6.92
N PRO A 237 8.87 6.92 7.77
CA PRO A 237 9.10 6.79 9.20
C PRO A 237 8.34 5.58 9.75
N LEU A 238 8.93 4.90 10.73
CA LEU A 238 8.41 3.62 11.23
C LEU A 238 6.95 3.69 11.67
N VAL A 239 6.50 4.83 12.24
CA VAL A 239 5.09 5.06 12.62
C VAL A 239 4.09 4.95 11.45
N GLN A 240 4.51 5.27 10.22
CA GLN A 240 3.69 5.13 9.02
C GLN A 240 3.77 3.70 8.48
N ALA A 241 4.96 3.11 8.40
CA ALA A 241 5.13 1.73 7.96
C ALA A 241 4.42 0.72 8.87
N ALA A 242 4.30 1.03 10.16
CA ALA A 242 3.62 0.23 11.19
C ALA A 242 2.11 0.50 11.29
N ARG A 243 1.49 1.23 10.35
CA ARG A 243 0.03 1.43 10.36
C ARG A 243 -0.73 0.13 10.14
N LEU A 244 -2.02 0.13 10.47
CA LEU A 244 -2.91 -0.97 10.10
C LEU A 244 -3.04 -1.08 8.57
N PRO A 245 -3.12 -2.30 8.00
CA PRO A 245 -3.55 -2.53 6.62
C PRO A 245 -4.84 -1.77 6.26
N CYS A 246 -4.98 -1.33 5.00
CA CYS A 246 -6.04 -0.41 4.56
C CYS A 246 -7.47 -0.88 4.85
N PHE A 247 -7.69 -2.20 4.88
CA PHE A 247 -9.01 -2.78 5.15
C PHE A 247 -9.32 -2.99 6.65
N LEU A 248 -8.38 -2.65 7.54
CA LEU A 248 -8.55 -2.74 9.00
C LEU A 248 -8.76 -1.38 9.68
N TRP A 249 -8.94 -0.32 8.88
CA TRP A 249 -9.40 0.99 9.33
C TRP A 249 -10.46 1.54 8.38
N THR A 250 -11.13 2.61 8.79
CA THR A 250 -12.25 3.18 8.05
C THR A 250 -11.76 3.74 6.72
N ASP A 251 -12.41 3.30 5.64
CA ASP A 251 -12.11 3.61 4.24
C ASP A 251 -12.05 5.14 3.96
N ASP A 252 -11.99 5.56 2.69
CA ASP A 252 -11.85 6.93 2.13
C ASP A 252 -12.59 8.13 2.81
N SER A 253 -13.41 7.90 3.83
CA SER A 253 -14.05 8.92 4.67
C SER A 253 -13.78 8.75 6.17
N ALA A 254 -13.19 9.77 6.77
CA ALA A 254 -12.98 9.91 8.21
C ALA A 254 -14.30 10.02 9.03
N ALA A 255 -15.45 10.21 8.37
CA ALA A 255 -16.75 10.23 9.02
C ALA A 255 -17.34 8.83 9.21
N ARG A 256 -16.82 7.81 8.52
CA ARG A 256 -17.36 6.45 8.56
C ARG A 256 -16.93 5.77 9.86
N VAL A 257 -17.89 5.18 10.57
CA VAL A 257 -17.63 4.38 11.78
C VAL A 257 -17.13 2.98 11.38
N PRO A 258 -16.11 2.42 12.06
CA PRO A 258 -15.70 1.03 11.83
C PRO A 258 -16.86 0.05 12.08
N SER A 259 -16.98 -1.00 11.27
CA SER A 259 -17.92 -2.10 11.55
C SER A 259 -17.44 -2.93 12.74
N GLN A 260 -18.36 -3.63 13.40
CA GLN A 260 -18.00 -4.54 14.49
C GLN A 260 -17.06 -5.65 14.01
N ALA A 261 -17.29 -6.19 12.81
CA ALA A 261 -16.42 -7.18 12.18
C ALA A 261 -14.99 -6.65 11.98
N MET A 262 -14.85 -5.41 11.47
CA MET A 262 -13.54 -4.77 11.32
C MET A 262 -12.81 -4.59 12.65
N LEU A 263 -13.52 -4.24 13.74
CA LEU A 263 -12.91 -4.11 15.07
C LEU A 263 -12.42 -5.47 15.60
N GLU A 264 -13.17 -6.54 15.35
CA GLU A 264 -12.77 -7.91 15.70
C GLU A 264 -11.57 -8.40 14.88
N ASP A 265 -11.54 -8.08 13.58
CA ASP A 265 -10.41 -8.39 12.71
C ASP A 265 -9.15 -7.63 13.12
N ARG A 266 -9.29 -6.34 13.43
CA ARG A 266 -8.19 -5.52 13.94
C ARG A 266 -7.63 -6.12 15.22
N LYS A 267 -8.50 -6.56 16.13
CA LYS A 267 -8.07 -7.23 17.36
C LYS A 267 -7.31 -8.52 17.04
N ALA A 268 -7.86 -9.39 16.19
CA ALA A 268 -7.21 -10.64 15.81
C ALA A 268 -5.85 -10.41 15.12
N TYR A 269 -5.76 -9.40 14.26
CA TYR A 269 -4.52 -8.97 13.61
C TYR A 269 -3.45 -8.54 14.62
N ILE A 270 -3.79 -7.64 15.54
CA ILE A 270 -2.86 -7.12 16.55
C ILE A 270 -2.44 -8.25 17.50
N ASP A 271 -3.38 -9.10 17.92
CA ASP A 271 -3.10 -10.21 18.83
C ASP A 271 -2.13 -11.24 18.22
N SER A 272 -2.11 -11.35 16.88
CA SER A 272 -1.21 -12.24 16.12
C SER A 272 0.26 -11.79 16.10
N LEU A 273 0.55 -10.52 16.37
CA LEU A 273 1.93 -10.02 16.38
C LEU A 273 2.73 -10.59 17.59
N PRO A 274 3.96 -11.10 17.43
CA PRO A 274 4.73 -11.63 18.55
C PRO A 274 5.23 -10.52 19.48
N TRP A 275 5.24 -10.75 20.80
CA TRP A 275 5.73 -9.74 21.76
C TRP A 275 7.25 -9.65 21.85
N GLN A 276 7.95 -10.72 21.46
CA GLN A 276 9.39 -10.88 21.63
C GLN A 276 10.20 -10.14 20.56
N ILE A 277 9.55 -9.71 19.47
CA ILE A 277 10.18 -8.99 18.37
C ILE A 277 9.95 -7.49 18.59
N LEU A 278 11.05 -6.71 18.66
CA LEU A 278 10.99 -5.28 18.97
C LEU A 278 10.06 -4.50 18.02
N GLN A 279 10.13 -4.80 16.73
CA GLN A 279 9.31 -4.20 15.69
C GLN A 279 7.82 -4.55 15.87
N ALA A 280 7.53 -5.78 16.28
CA ALA A 280 6.16 -6.22 16.55
C ALA A 280 5.61 -5.56 17.82
N ALA A 281 6.41 -5.42 18.88
CA ALA A 281 6.03 -4.65 20.06
C ALA A 281 5.76 -3.17 19.72
N PHE A 282 6.56 -2.58 18.83
CA PHE A 282 6.32 -1.24 18.31
C PHE A 282 4.99 -1.15 17.54
N MET A 283 4.75 -2.07 16.61
CA MET A 283 3.49 -2.15 15.85
C MET A 283 2.29 -2.30 16.80
N LYS A 284 2.34 -3.21 17.76
CA LYS A 284 1.29 -3.41 18.77
C LYS A 284 0.99 -2.14 19.56
N ARG A 285 2.02 -1.42 20.02
CA ARG A 285 1.85 -0.15 20.74
C ARG A 285 1.12 0.89 19.89
N TRP A 286 1.48 0.99 18.60
CA TRP A 286 0.90 1.98 17.70
C TRP A 286 -0.52 1.61 17.23
N GLN A 287 -0.72 0.34 16.86
CA GLN A 287 -1.96 -0.19 16.31
C GLN A 287 -3.01 -0.47 17.39
N GLY A 288 -2.58 -0.75 18.62
CA GLY A 288 -3.46 -0.97 19.78
C GLY A 288 -3.75 0.29 20.58
N ALA A 289 -3.29 1.47 20.14
CA ALA A 289 -3.57 2.73 20.81
C ALA A 289 -5.06 3.09 20.76
N LYS A 290 -5.58 3.73 21.81
CA LYS A 290 -7.00 4.14 21.87
C LYS A 290 -7.39 5.07 20.72
N ASP A 291 -6.46 5.90 20.27
CA ASP A 291 -6.61 6.88 19.20
C ASP A 291 -6.08 6.37 17.84
N VAL A 292 -5.94 5.05 17.65
CA VAL A 292 -5.36 4.45 16.44
C VAL A 292 -6.06 4.91 15.16
N ASP A 293 -7.38 5.03 15.15
CA ASP A 293 -8.13 5.48 13.98
C ASP A 293 -7.74 6.91 13.60
N PHE A 294 -7.69 7.81 14.59
CA PHE A 294 -7.30 9.19 14.36
C PHE A 294 -5.86 9.28 13.85
N ARG A 295 -4.92 8.56 14.47
CA ARG A 295 -3.51 8.56 14.03
C ARG A 295 -3.35 8.01 12.61
N THR A 296 -4.08 6.94 12.29
CA THR A 296 -4.01 6.29 10.98
C THR A 296 -4.55 7.22 9.88
N LEU A 297 -5.74 7.79 10.08
CA LEU A 297 -6.37 8.72 9.15
C LEU A 297 -5.58 10.04 9.03
N TYR A 298 -5.03 10.52 10.15
CA TYR A 298 -4.16 11.69 10.14
C TYR A 298 -2.90 11.44 9.31
N LEU A 299 -2.18 10.33 9.53
CA LEU A 299 -0.99 10.04 8.75
C LEU A 299 -1.33 9.82 7.26
N GLU A 300 -2.49 9.21 6.98
CA GLU A 300 -3.00 9.07 5.62
C GLU A 300 -3.29 10.41 4.95
N SER A 301 -3.83 11.39 5.67
CA SER A 301 -4.07 12.75 5.16
C SER A 301 -2.80 13.47 4.68
N ILE A 302 -1.62 13.04 5.13
CA ILE A 302 -0.33 13.59 4.66
C ILE A 302 0.03 13.04 3.25
N CYS A 303 -0.52 11.89 2.87
CA CYS A 303 -0.27 11.21 1.60
C CYS A 303 -1.44 11.33 0.62
N SER A 304 -2.68 11.39 1.11
CA SER A 304 -3.91 11.41 0.31
C SER A 304 -4.63 12.76 0.40
N LYS A 305 -4.90 13.36 -0.77
CA LYS A 305 -5.72 14.59 -0.87
C LYS A 305 -7.15 14.34 -0.38
N GLY A 306 -7.73 13.18 -0.72
CA GLY A 306 -9.09 12.83 -0.33
C GLY A 306 -9.21 12.74 1.18
N MET A 307 -8.27 12.05 1.82
CA MET A 307 -8.26 11.93 3.27
C MET A 307 -7.99 13.26 3.98
N LEU A 308 -7.13 14.13 3.42
CA LEU A 308 -6.96 15.49 3.93
C LEU A 308 -8.25 16.30 3.91
N ALA A 309 -8.97 16.27 2.79
CA ALA A 309 -10.27 16.94 2.69
C ALA A 309 -11.29 16.33 3.67
N SER A 310 -11.31 15.01 3.80
CA SER A 310 -12.21 14.32 4.73
C SER A 310 -11.94 14.70 6.20
N MET A 311 -10.69 14.61 6.66
CA MET A 311 -10.29 14.98 8.02
C MET A 311 -10.51 16.47 8.32
N ALA A 312 -10.25 17.35 7.34
CA ALA A 312 -10.52 18.78 7.47
C ALA A 312 -12.03 19.07 7.59
N SER A 313 -12.87 18.38 6.81
CA SER A 313 -14.33 18.58 6.83
C SER A 313 -15.00 18.26 8.16
N ILE A 314 -14.40 17.36 8.94
CA ILE A 314 -14.85 16.99 10.30
C ILE A 314 -14.07 17.75 11.40
N GLY A 315 -13.28 18.76 11.03
CA GLY A 315 -12.55 19.59 11.97
C GLY A 315 -11.48 18.85 12.78
N TRP A 316 -10.85 17.82 12.19
CA TRP A 316 -9.82 16.99 12.82
C TRP A 316 -10.29 16.29 14.11
N LYS A 317 -11.56 15.90 14.15
CA LYS A 317 -12.15 15.11 15.24
C LYS A 317 -13.03 14.02 14.66
N LEU A 318 -12.78 12.77 15.04
CA LEU A 318 -13.60 11.65 14.59
C LEU A 318 -14.91 11.65 15.40
N PRO A 319 -16.08 11.68 14.74
CA PRO A 319 -17.37 11.84 15.42
C PRO A 319 -17.76 10.63 16.29
N TYR A 320 -17.09 9.49 16.10
CA TYR A 320 -17.38 8.24 16.78
C TYR A 320 -16.38 7.87 17.88
N CYS A 321 -15.29 8.63 18.05
CA CYS A 321 -14.36 8.35 19.14
C CYS A 321 -15.04 8.49 20.51
N ASP A 322 -15.94 9.45 20.67
CA ASP A 322 -16.69 9.64 21.91
C ASP A 322 -17.79 8.54 22.09
N LEU A 323 -18.36 8.03 20.99
CA LEU A 323 -19.43 7.03 21.00
C LEU A 323 -18.94 5.61 21.33
N ILE A 324 -17.73 5.25 20.89
CA ILE A 324 -17.12 3.94 21.20
C ILE A 324 -16.80 3.84 22.70
N GLU A 325 -16.50 4.97 23.35
CA GLU A 325 -16.27 5.03 24.80
C GLU A 325 -17.54 4.71 25.59
N GLU A 326 -18.70 5.22 25.17
CA GLU A 326 -19.99 4.94 25.82
C GLU A 326 -20.46 3.48 25.59
N GLY A 327 -20.27 2.94 24.38
CA GLY A 327 -20.66 1.56 24.05
C GLY A 327 -19.84 0.48 24.78
N GLN A 328 -18.56 0.72 25.04
CA GLN A 328 -17.72 -0.20 25.84
C GLN A 328 -18.01 -0.14 27.34
N LEU A 329 -18.55 0.97 27.85
CA LEU A 329 -19.04 1.10 29.21
C LEU A 329 -20.40 0.40 29.40
N GLY A 330 -21.31 0.49 28.43
CA GLY A 330 -22.63 -0.17 28.48
C GLY A 330 -22.59 -1.70 28.45
N LEU A 331 -21.52 -2.31 27.91
CA LEU A 331 -21.32 -3.77 27.95
C LEU A 331 -20.78 -4.28 29.29
N LYS A 332 -20.25 -3.40 30.16
CA LYS A 332 -19.79 -3.78 31.50
C LYS A 332 -20.90 -3.75 32.56
N GLU A 333 -22.02 -3.07 32.31
CA GLU A 333 -23.11 -2.95 33.29
C GLU A 333 -24.12 -4.10 33.27
N ASN A 334 -24.03 -5.03 32.31
CA ASN A 334 -24.91 -6.21 32.22
C ASN A 334 -24.28 -7.51 32.74
N GLN A 335 -23.18 -7.42 33.51
CA GLN A 335 -22.68 -8.55 34.29
C GLN A 335 -22.73 -8.25 35.78
N GLY A 336 -23.85 -8.58 36.39
CA GLY A 336 -23.92 -8.88 37.81
C GLY A 336 -25.35 -9.23 38.25
N PRO A 337 -25.51 -9.95 39.37
CA PRO A 337 -24.60 -10.89 40.04
C PRO A 337 -24.75 -12.33 39.53
#